data_AF-M5C316-F1
#
_entry.id   AF-M5C316-F1
#
_cell.length_a   1.000
_cell.length_b   1.000
_cell.length_c   1.000
_cell.angle_alpha   90.00
_cell.angle_beta   90.00
_cell.angle_gamma   90.00
#
_symmetry.space_group_name_H-M   'P 1'
#
loop_
_entity.id
_entity.type
_entity.pdbx_description
1 polymer ?
#
loop_
_entity_poly.entity_id
_entity_poly.type
_entity_poly.pdbx_seq_one_letter_code
_entity_poly.pdbx_strand_id
1 'polypeptide(L)'
;MLAKVAFALLSVASSVLAHGNLQEIVVENPPATYIPWLPFQDPYKTPSPDRVGRKIPDNGPVEDVTSIDIQCNKGAVPAALIATAAAGSNVAL
;
A
#
# COMPACT_ATOMS: atom_id res chain seq x y z
N MET A 1 29.23 -30.08 -1.04
CA MET A 1 27.95 -29.52 -0.54
C MET A 1 27.95 -28.00 -0.48
N LEU A 2 29.03 -27.35 -0.01
CA LEU A 2 29.14 -25.89 0.11
C LEU A 2 28.87 -25.10 -1.18
N ALA A 3 29.44 -25.53 -2.32
CA ALA A 3 29.25 -24.86 -3.61
C ALA A 3 27.79 -24.86 -4.12
N LYS A 4 27.01 -25.91 -3.80
CA LYS A 4 25.59 -25.99 -4.16
C LYS A 4 24.74 -25.00 -3.36
N VAL A 5 25.08 -24.80 -2.08
CA VAL A 5 24.42 -23.82 -1.20
C VAL A 5 24.74 -22.39 -1.65
N ALA A 6 25.99 -22.12 -2.00
CA ALA A 6 26.41 -20.81 -2.50
C ALA A 6 25.70 -20.42 -3.81
N PHE A 7 25.53 -21.36 -4.73
CA PHE A 7 24.81 -21.12 -5.99
C PHE A 7 23.32 -20.86 -5.78
N ALA A 8 22.68 -21.57 -4.83
CA ALA A 8 21.28 -21.33 -4.49
C ALA A 8 21.06 -19.94 -3.87
N LEU A 9 21.95 -19.49 -2.98
CA LEU A 9 21.87 -18.15 -2.37
C LEU A 9 22.09 -17.02 -3.38
N LEU A 10 22.94 -17.20 -4.40
CA LEU A 10 23.12 -16.23 -5.48
C LEU A 10 21.88 -16.07 -6.35
N SER A 11 21.10 -17.14 -6.54
CA SER A 11 19.91 -17.12 -7.42
C SER A 11 18.76 -16.26 -6.90
N VAL A 12 18.71 -15.99 -5.59
CA VAL A 12 17.73 -15.10 -4.95
C VAL A 12 18.27 -13.70 -4.69
N ALA A 13 19.55 -13.43 -4.94
CA ALA A 13 20.14 -12.10 -4.73
C ALA A 13 19.57 -11.03 -5.69
N SER A 14 19.04 -11.44 -6.85
CA SER A 14 18.41 -10.56 -7.84
C SER A 14 16.88 -10.46 -7.70
N SER A 15 16.26 -11.15 -6.73
CA SER A 15 14.82 -10.99 -6.51
C SER A 15 14.55 -9.69 -5.76
N VAL A 16 13.98 -8.70 -6.44
CA VAL A 16 13.42 -7.50 -5.82
C VAL A 16 11.91 -7.68 -5.67
N LEU A 17 11.45 -7.77 -4.43
CA LEU A 17 10.02 -7.70 -4.13
C LEU A 17 9.58 -6.23 -4.14
N ALA A 18 9.62 -5.60 -5.31
CA ALA A 18 9.40 -4.16 -5.47
C ALA A 18 7.92 -3.75 -5.55
N HIS A 19 6.99 -4.71 -5.50
CA HIS A 19 5.55 -4.47 -5.60
C HIS A 19 4.91 -4.53 -4.23
N GLY A 20 4.07 -3.55 -3.91
CA GLY A 20 3.40 -3.47 -2.62
C GLY A 20 2.36 -2.36 -2.57
N ASN A 21 1.48 -2.46 -1.57
CA ASN A 21 0.51 -1.43 -1.23
C ASN A 21 0.30 -1.42 0.29
N LEU A 22 -0.15 -0.28 0.83
CA LEU A 22 -0.50 -0.17 2.25
C LEU A 22 -1.60 -1.17 2.62
N GLN A 23 -1.45 -1.82 3.76
CA GLN A 23 -2.41 -2.82 4.26
C GLN A 23 -3.12 -2.35 5.52
N GLU A 24 -2.49 -1.48 6.30
CA GLU A 24 -3.00 -0.98 7.57
C GLU A 24 -2.54 0.45 7.81
N ILE A 25 -3.32 1.23 8.55
CA ILE A 25 -2.94 2.55 9.06
C ILE A 25 -3.28 2.57 10.54
N VAL A 26 -2.28 2.70 11.41
CA VAL A 26 -2.46 2.72 12.88
C VAL A 26 -2.19 4.14 13.38
N VAL A 27 -3.23 4.80 13.87
CA VAL A 27 -3.14 6.12 14.49
C VAL A 27 -2.97 5.95 15.99
N GLU A 28 -1.97 6.63 16.57
CA GLU A 28 -1.66 6.54 18.00
C GLU A 28 -2.68 7.30 18.86
N ASN A 29 -3.14 8.48 18.43
CA ASN A 29 -4.01 9.33 19.24
C ASN A 29 -5.06 10.07 18.38
N PRO A 30 -6.37 9.77 18.51
CA PRO A 30 -6.91 8.67 19.31
C PRO A 30 -6.48 7.30 18.75
N PRO A 31 -6.26 6.27 19.60
CA PRO A 31 -5.87 4.95 19.13
C PRO A 31 -6.92 4.35 18.18
N ALA A 32 -6.55 4.13 16.93
CA ALA A 32 -7.43 3.53 15.93
C ALA A 32 -6.63 2.84 14.83
N THR A 33 -7.13 1.70 14.37
CA THR A 33 -6.60 0.98 13.21
C THR A 33 -7.59 1.10 12.06
N TYR A 34 -7.09 1.54 10.91
CA TYR A 34 -7.86 1.66 9.68
C TYR A 34 -7.30 0.75 8.61
N ILE A 35 -8.19 0.20 7.80
CA ILE A 35 -7.83 -0.52 6.58
C ILE A 35 -7.93 0.47 5.41
N PRO A 36 -6.84 0.75 4.68
CA PRO A 36 -6.89 1.55 3.46
C PRO A 36 -7.58 0.77 2.33
N TRP A 37 -7.67 1.36 1.13
CA TRP A 37 -8.15 0.64 -0.03
C TRP A 37 -7.26 -0.57 -0.34
N LEU A 38 -7.88 -1.75 -0.45
CA LEU A 38 -7.18 -2.99 -0.80
C LEU A 38 -7.49 -3.37 -2.25
N PRO A 39 -6.55 -3.17 -3.21
CA PRO A 39 -6.82 -3.35 -4.64
C PRO A 39 -7.20 -4.78 -5.03
N PHE A 40 -6.81 -5.77 -4.22
CA PHE A 40 -7.09 -7.19 -4.48
C PHE A 40 -8.27 -7.74 -3.67
N GLN A 41 -8.99 -6.89 -2.92
CA GLN A 41 -10.14 -7.32 -2.12
C GLN A 41 -11.36 -6.42 -2.32
N ASP A 42 -11.20 -5.11 -2.23
CA ASP A 42 -12.31 -4.16 -2.19
C ASP A 42 -13.08 -4.03 -3.52
N PRO A 43 -12.48 -4.17 -4.72
CA PRO A 43 -13.25 -4.26 -5.97
C PRO A 43 -14.24 -5.44 -6.03
N TYR A 44 -14.03 -6.45 -5.19
CA TYR A 44 -14.79 -7.70 -5.20
C TYR A 44 -15.84 -7.77 -4.07
N LYS A 45 -16.07 -6.66 -3.36
CA LYS A 45 -17.08 -6.53 -2.29
C LYS A 45 -18.27 -5.71 -2.76
N THR A 46 -19.47 -6.14 -2.38
CA THR A 46 -20.73 -5.44 -2.70
C THR A 46 -21.59 -5.30 -1.43
N PRO A 47 -21.87 -4.07 -0.95
CA PRO A 47 -21.35 -2.79 -1.46
C PRO A 47 -19.83 -2.67 -1.26
N SER A 48 -19.20 -1.81 -2.05
CA SER A 48 -17.77 -1.50 -1.85
C SER A 48 -17.59 -0.80 -0.50
N PRO A 49 -16.58 -1.17 0.31
CA PRO A 49 -16.40 -0.57 1.63
C PRO A 49 -15.87 0.86 1.52
N ASP A 50 -16.34 1.72 2.43
CA ASP A 50 -15.75 3.05 2.62
C ASP A 50 -14.38 2.91 3.31
N ARG A 51 -13.39 3.66 2.81
CA ARG A 51 -11.98 3.58 3.23
C ARG A 51 -11.41 4.97 3.51
N VAL A 52 -10.30 5.00 4.27
CA VAL A 52 -9.48 6.21 4.50
C VAL A 52 -8.38 6.37 3.45
N GLY A 53 -7.94 5.27 2.83
CA GLY A 53 -6.97 5.27 1.73
C GLY A 53 -7.66 5.44 0.39
N ARG A 54 -7.06 6.25 -0.51
CA ARG A 54 -7.56 6.44 -1.88
C ARG A 54 -7.46 5.15 -2.68
N LYS A 55 -8.37 5.00 -3.65
CA LYS A 55 -8.38 3.86 -4.56
C LYS A 55 -7.08 3.80 -5.39
N ILE A 56 -6.53 2.60 -5.51
CA ILE A 56 -5.44 2.26 -6.43
C ILE A 56 -5.83 0.98 -7.20
N PRO A 57 -5.33 0.76 -8.43
CA PRO A 57 -5.76 -0.38 -9.24
C PRO A 57 -5.00 -1.68 -8.92
N ASP A 58 -3.73 -1.58 -8.55
CA ASP A 58 -2.81 -2.70 -8.37
C ASP A 58 -1.68 -2.32 -7.39
N ASN A 59 -0.65 -3.18 -7.27
CA ASN A 59 0.54 -2.98 -6.44
C ASN A 59 1.79 -2.59 -7.26
N GLY A 60 1.60 -2.21 -8.52
CA GLY A 60 2.66 -1.81 -9.43
C GLY A 60 3.03 -0.32 -9.31
N PRO A 61 4.21 0.07 -9.82
CA PRO A 61 4.66 1.45 -9.78
C PRO A 61 3.93 2.34 -10.79
N VAL A 62 4.00 3.64 -10.51
CA VAL A 62 3.83 4.70 -11.52
C VAL A 62 5.24 5.13 -11.93
N GLU A 63 5.57 4.96 -13.21
CA GLU A 63 6.93 5.21 -13.72
C GLU A 63 7.07 6.60 -14.35
N ASP A 64 5.98 7.18 -14.84
CA ASP A 64 5.97 8.52 -15.42
C ASP A 64 5.80 9.59 -14.33
N VAL A 65 6.90 10.26 -13.99
CA VAL A 65 6.95 11.33 -12.99
C VAL A 65 6.25 12.62 -13.44
N THR A 66 5.86 12.72 -14.71
CA THR A 66 5.12 13.88 -15.25
C THR A 66 3.60 13.66 -15.28
N SER A 67 3.15 12.41 -15.07
CA SER A 67 1.73 12.07 -15.01
C SER A 67 1.08 12.57 -13.71
N ILE A 68 -0.21 12.92 -13.79
CA ILE A 68 -1.04 13.19 -12.61
C ILE A 68 -1.11 11.98 -11.66
N ASP A 69 -0.95 10.77 -12.20
CA ASP A 69 -1.01 9.53 -11.42
C ASP A 69 0.11 9.43 -10.39
N ILE A 70 1.21 10.19 -10.53
CA ILE A 70 2.31 10.19 -9.56
C ILE A 70 1.88 10.72 -8.18
N GLN A 71 0.79 11.50 -8.12
CA GLN A 71 0.33 12.12 -6.87
C GLN A 71 -0.24 11.09 -5.88
N CYS A 72 -1.07 10.15 -6.35
CA CYS A 72 -1.84 9.23 -5.51
C CYS A 72 -2.08 7.86 -6.17
N ASN A 73 -1.30 7.49 -7.18
CA ASN A 73 -1.49 6.34 -8.06
C ASN A 73 -2.62 6.52 -9.10
N LYS A 74 -2.67 5.60 -10.06
CA LYS A 74 -3.49 5.66 -11.28
C LYS A 74 -4.98 5.74 -10.98
N GLY A 75 -5.63 6.78 -11.48
CA GLY A 75 -7.08 6.95 -11.36
C GLY A 75 -7.59 7.11 -9.92
N ALA A 76 -6.73 7.57 -9.01
CA ALA A 76 -7.10 7.77 -7.62
C ALA A 76 -8.21 8.82 -7.46
N VAL A 77 -9.23 8.48 -6.67
CA VAL A 77 -10.32 9.38 -6.27
C VAL A 77 -10.24 9.66 -4.77
N PRO A 78 -10.82 10.77 -4.28
CA PRO A 78 -10.91 11.02 -2.84
C PRO A 78 -11.50 9.81 -2.09
N ALA A 79 -10.91 9.49 -0.95
CA ALA A 79 -11.43 8.45 -0.07
C ALA A 79 -12.70 8.95 0.64
N ALA A 80 -13.61 8.04 0.97
CA ALA A 80 -14.89 8.38 1.60
C ALA A 80 -14.75 8.80 3.08
N LEU A 81 -13.70 8.32 3.76
CA LEU A 81 -13.48 8.55 5.19
C LEU A 81 -12.18 9.32 5.44
N ILE A 82 -12.11 9.97 6.61
CA ILE A 82 -10.94 10.67 7.11
C ILE A 82 -10.55 10.02 8.45
N ALA A 83 -9.27 9.67 8.61
CA ALA A 83 -8.71 9.26 9.89
C ALA A 83 -8.28 10.51 10.68
N THR A 84 -8.81 10.68 11.88
CA THR A 84 -8.42 11.78 12.77
C THR A 84 -7.17 11.38 13.54
N ALA A 85 -6.15 12.24 13.52
CA ALA A 85 -4.93 12.09 14.33
C ALA A 85 -4.63 13.42 15.04
N ALA A 86 -4.24 13.36 16.32
CA ALA A 86 -3.81 14.50 17.08
C ALA A 86 -2.48 15.04 16.53
N ALA A 87 -2.31 16.36 16.51
CA ALA A 87 -1.05 16.97 16.08
C ALA A 87 0.12 16.46 16.94
N GLY A 88 1.19 16.01 16.28
CA GLY A 88 2.37 15.43 16.93
C GLY A 88 2.26 13.94 17.31
N SER A 89 1.11 13.28 17.07
CA SER A 89 0.97 11.84 17.27
C SER A 89 1.55 11.04 16.10
N ASN A 90 1.96 9.79 16.35
CA ASN A 90 2.46 8.91 15.30
C ASN A 90 1.33 8.25 14.50
N VAL A 91 1.61 8.00 13.22
CA VAL A 91 0.80 7.17 12.34
C VAL A 91 1.72 6.11 11.72
N ALA A 92 1.46 4.83 12.00
CA ALA A 92 2.17 3.72 11.38
C ALA A 92 1.42 3.23 10.13
N LEU A 93 2.18 2.76 9.13
CA LEU A 93 1.72 2.36 7.80
C LEU A 93 2.26 0.99 7.41
#